data_AF-A0A940ZBE6-F1
#
_entry.id   AF-A0A940ZBE6-F1
#
_cell.length_a   1.000
_cell.length_b   1.000
_cell.length_c   1.000
_cell.angle_alpha   90.00
_cell.angle_beta   90.00
_cell.angle_gamma   90.00
#
_symmetry.space_group_name_H-M   'P 1'
#
loop_
_entity.id
_entity.type
_entity.pdbx_description
1 polymer ?
#
loop_
_entity_poly.entity_id
_entity_poly.type
_entity_poly.pdbx_seq_one_letter_code
_entity_poly.pdbx_strand_id
1 'polypeptide(L)'
;MAFDQTEPESVPAGGDSTQVRFLAGRQVFFDSEGFLIDPSQWSEEMADLLARESGIEHLEKTQWQIIHFIREYYLQNGRSPLHREL
;
A
#
# COMPACT_ATOMS: atom_id res chain seq x y z
N MET A 1 8.76 30.83 -32.39
CA MET A 1 7.36 30.41 -32.56
C MET A 1 7.30 28.92 -32.28
N ALA A 2 6.54 28.56 -31.24
CA ALA A 2 6.06 27.22 -30.84
C ALA A 2 7.07 26.06 -30.86
N PHE A 3 7.86 25.93 -29.79
CA PHE A 3 8.29 24.62 -29.29
C PHE A 3 7.13 24.03 -28.49
N ASP A 4 6.16 23.43 -29.18
CA ASP A 4 5.17 22.55 -28.55
C ASP A 4 5.72 21.12 -28.64
N GLN A 5 6.74 20.85 -27.83
CA GLN A 5 7.02 19.49 -27.39
C GLN A 5 6.24 19.34 -26.10
N THR A 6 5.00 18.89 -26.22
CA THR A 6 4.34 18.19 -25.13
C THR A 6 5.18 16.94 -24.87
N GLU A 7 6.04 17.00 -23.87
CA GLU A 7 6.67 15.80 -23.32
C GLU A 7 5.55 14.92 -22.77
N PRO A 8 5.28 13.73 -23.32
CA PRO A 8 4.71 12.68 -22.48
C PRO A 8 5.86 12.27 -21.55
N GLU A 9 5.92 12.84 -20.35
CA GLU A 9 6.83 12.36 -19.31
C GLU A 9 6.38 10.96 -18.89
N SER A 10 6.82 9.99 -19.68
CA SER A 10 7.32 8.68 -19.30
C SER A 10 6.98 8.21 -17.89
N VAL A 11 5.90 7.44 -17.79
CA VAL A 11 5.93 6.21 -17.00
C VAL A 11 5.59 5.03 -17.93
N PRO A 12 6.56 4.42 -18.63
CA PRO A 12 6.31 3.19 -19.36
C PRO A 12 6.75 1.96 -18.54
N ALA A 13 5.88 0.94 -18.52
CA ALA A 13 6.14 -0.48 -18.24
C ALA A 13 6.09 -1.01 -16.78
N GLY A 14 4.96 -1.64 -16.45
CA GLY A 14 4.80 -2.75 -15.50
C GLY A 14 3.40 -3.33 -15.69
N GLY A 15 3.25 -4.54 -16.23
CA GLY A 15 1.97 -5.05 -16.75
C GLY A 15 0.86 -5.21 -15.70
N ASP A 16 -0.39 -4.93 -16.11
CA ASP A 16 -1.66 -5.18 -15.39
C ASP A 16 -1.70 -6.57 -14.71
N SER A 17 -1.08 -6.70 -13.55
CA SER A 17 -0.99 -7.93 -12.78
C SER A 17 -1.54 -7.65 -11.40
N THR A 18 -2.81 -7.25 -11.32
CA THR A 18 -3.52 -7.20 -10.03
C THR A 18 -3.45 -8.58 -9.40
N GLN A 19 -2.72 -8.68 -8.29
CA GLN A 19 -2.56 -9.93 -7.58
C GLN A 19 -3.68 -10.09 -6.57
N VAL A 20 -4.53 -11.09 -6.81
CA VAL A 20 -5.57 -11.49 -5.87
C VAL A 20 -5.00 -12.47 -4.86
N ARG A 21 -5.12 -12.13 -3.57
CA ARG A 21 -4.73 -13.01 -2.46
C ARG A 21 -5.92 -13.24 -1.53
N PHE A 22 -6.01 -14.43 -0.96
CA PHE A 22 -6.98 -14.73 0.08
C PHE A 22 -6.30 -14.57 1.44
N LEU A 23 -6.56 -13.44 2.11
CA LEU A 23 -5.98 -13.12 3.42
C LEU A 23 -7.12 -12.85 4.40
N ALA A 24 -6.95 -13.26 5.65
CA ALA A 24 -7.94 -13.03 6.70
C ALA A 24 -9.40 -13.41 6.35
N GLY A 25 -9.57 -14.55 5.65
CA GLY A 25 -10.89 -15.04 5.23
C GLY A 25 -11.58 -14.25 4.11
N ARG A 26 -10.89 -13.29 3.47
CA ARG A 26 -11.44 -12.45 2.40
C ARG A 26 -10.51 -12.40 1.19
N GLN A 27 -11.08 -12.03 0.05
CA GLN A 27 -10.32 -11.77 -1.18
C GLN A 27 -9.80 -10.34 -1.18
N VAL A 28 -8.50 -10.19 -1.35
CA VAL A 28 -7.78 -8.92 -1.26
C VAL A 28 -7.02 -8.69 -2.56
N PHE A 29 -7.10 -7.48 -3.06
CA PHE A 29 -6.50 -7.08 -4.31
C PHE A 29 -5.25 -6.24 -4.03
N PHE A 30 -4.13 -6.71 -4.56
CA PHE A 30 -2.86 -6.00 -4.52
C PHE A 30 -2.50 -5.53 -5.92
N ASP A 31 -1.90 -4.35 -6.00
CA ASP A 31 -1.31 -3.85 -7.24
C ASP A 31 -0.01 -4.63 -7.56
N SER A 32 0.53 -4.40 -8.75
CA SER A 32 1.82 -4.92 -9.22
C SER A 32 3.00 -4.62 -8.27
N GLU A 33 2.93 -3.51 -7.54
CA GLU A 33 3.92 -3.12 -6.54
C GLU A 33 3.70 -3.78 -5.16
N GLY A 34 2.63 -4.54 -4.97
CA GLY A 34 2.29 -5.17 -3.69
C GLY A 34 1.54 -4.25 -2.72
N PHE A 35 1.01 -3.12 -3.18
CA PHE A 35 0.14 -2.24 -2.38
C PHE A 35 -1.32 -2.68 -2.46
N LEU A 36 -2.07 -2.44 -1.39
CA LEU A 36 -3.51 -2.68 -1.36
C LEU A 36 -4.23 -1.72 -2.33
N ILE A 37 -5.01 -2.28 -3.25
CA ILE A 37 -5.85 -1.48 -4.16
C ILE A 37 -7.01 -0.84 -3.39
N ASP A 38 -7.63 -1.61 -2.48
CA ASP A 38 -8.69 -1.12 -1.61
C ASP A 38 -8.18 -1.04 -0.15
N PRO A 39 -7.97 0.17 0.40
CA PRO A 39 -7.47 0.33 1.77
C PRO A 39 -8.48 -0.11 2.84
N SER A 40 -9.78 -0.18 2.50
CA SER A 40 -10.85 -0.66 3.39
C SER A 40 -10.84 -2.18 3.55
N GLN A 41 -10.23 -2.92 2.62
CA GLN A 41 -10.06 -4.38 2.72
C GLN A 41 -9.04 -4.81 3.78
N TRP A 42 -8.14 -3.91 4.17
CA TRP A 42 -7.14 -4.17 5.21
C TRP A 42 -7.77 -4.58 6.54
N SER A 43 -7.09 -5.47 7.25
CA SER A 43 -7.41 -5.88 8.62
C SER A 43 -6.13 -6.09 9.42
N GLU A 44 -6.24 -6.09 10.75
CA GLU A 44 -5.11 -6.40 11.62
C GLU A 44 -4.57 -7.82 11.34
N GLU A 45 -5.46 -8.79 11.14
CA GLU A 45 -5.05 -10.16 10.79
C GLU A 45 -4.25 -10.22 9.47
N MET A 46 -4.59 -9.38 8.48
CA MET A 46 -3.82 -9.28 7.25
C MET A 46 -2.43 -8.70 7.49
N ALA A 47 -2.31 -7.66 8.32
CA ALA A 47 -1.02 -7.09 8.65
C ALA A 47 -0.11 -8.10 9.36
N ASP A 48 -0.66 -8.94 10.25
CA ASP A 48 0.11 -10.00 10.91
C ASP A 48 0.56 -11.07 9.90
N LEU A 49 -0.30 -11.48 8.95
CA LEU A 49 0.07 -12.40 7.88
C LEU A 49 1.20 -11.85 7.00
N LEU A 50 1.07 -10.59 6.57
CA LEU A 50 2.09 -9.91 5.76
C LEU A 50 3.41 -9.71 6.51
N ALA A 51 3.34 -9.45 7.82
CA ALA A 51 4.50 -9.38 8.68
C ALA A 51 5.24 -10.72 8.71
N ARG A 52 4.51 -11.84 8.90
CA ARG A 52 5.09 -13.19 8.86
C ARG A 52 5.72 -13.52 7.51
N GLU A 53 5.08 -13.13 6.40
CA GLU A 53 5.67 -13.28 5.06
C GLU A 53 6.98 -12.48 4.91
N SER A 54 7.09 -11.34 5.58
CA SER A 54 8.28 -10.49 5.61
C SER A 54 9.35 -10.97 6.61
N GLY A 55 9.13 -12.10 7.27
CA GLY A 55 10.02 -12.65 8.30
C GLY A 55 9.87 -12.03 9.69
N ILE A 56 8.80 -11.26 9.92
CA ILE A 56 8.44 -10.70 11.22
C ILE A 56 7.42 -11.65 11.87
N GLU A 57 7.83 -12.36 12.93
CA GLU A 57 6.99 -13.38 13.58
C GLU A 57 5.70 -12.78 14.17
N HIS A 58 5.81 -11.61 14.81
CA HIS A 58 4.72 -10.88 15.42
C HIS A 58 4.91 -9.37 15.30
N LEU A 59 3.82 -8.66 15.05
CA LEU A 59 3.80 -7.20 15.14
C LEU A 59 3.68 -6.78 16.62
N GLU A 60 4.72 -6.15 17.14
CA GLU A 60 4.75 -5.52 18.46
C GLU A 60 3.93 -4.22 18.49
N LYS A 61 3.64 -3.76 19.71
CA LYS A 61 2.84 -2.56 19.96
C LYS A 61 3.33 -1.32 19.19
N THR A 62 4.64 -1.13 19.09
CA THR A 62 5.21 0.01 18.36
C THR A 62 4.93 -0.07 16.86
N GLN A 63 5.02 -1.26 16.26
CA GLN A 63 4.71 -1.44 14.85
C GLN A 63 3.22 -1.20 14.58
N TRP A 64 2.36 -1.69 15.46
CA TRP A 64 0.92 -1.39 15.42
C TRP A 64 0.63 0.10 15.51
N GLN A 65 1.29 0.82 16.42
CA GLN A 65 1.12 2.27 16.53
C GLN A 65 1.46 3.00 15.22
N ILE A 66 2.55 2.61 14.55
CA ILE A 66 2.93 3.20 13.26
C ILE A 66 1.91 2.86 12.17
N ILE A 67 1.48 1.60 12.08
CA ILE A 67 0.49 1.17 11.08
C ILE A 67 -0.84 1.91 11.27
N HIS A 68 -1.33 2.01 12.50
CA HIS A 68 -2.54 2.76 12.81
C HIS A 68 -2.38 4.25 12.51
N PHE A 69 -1.25 4.85 12.88
CA PHE A 69 -0.97 6.26 12.59
C PHE A 69 -1.00 6.56 11.09
N ILE A 70 -0.31 5.75 10.28
CA ILE A 70 -0.30 5.87 8.81
C ILE A 70 -1.72 5.72 8.25
N ARG A 71 -2.50 4.77 8.78
CA ARG A 71 -3.87 4.52 8.34
C ARG A 71 -4.81 5.67 8.71
N GLU A 72 -4.71 6.18 9.94
CA GLU A 72 -5.49 7.34 10.39
C GLU A 72 -5.13 8.58 9.56
N TYR A 73 -3.85 8.79 9.26
CA TYR A 73 -3.41 9.86 8.38
C TYR A 73 -3.98 9.69 6.97
N TYR A 74 -3.96 8.47 6.43
CA TYR A 74 -4.54 8.15 5.12
C TYR A 74 -6.05 8.39 5.09
N LEU A 75 -6.78 7.97 6.12
CA LEU A 75 -8.23 8.20 6.21
C LEU A 75 -8.59 9.68 6.32
N GLN A 76 -7.75 10.48 6.98
CA GLN A 76 -7.97 11.92 7.15
C GLN A 76 -7.56 12.74 5.92
N ASN A 77 -6.48 12.36 5.23
CA ASN A 77 -5.87 13.16 4.16
C ASN A 77 -6.04 12.56 2.76
N GLY A 78 -6.56 11.33 2.64
CA GLY A 78 -6.68 10.58 1.39
C GLY A 78 -5.34 10.21 0.74
N ARG A 79 -4.23 10.35 1.46
CA ARG A 79 -2.87 10.12 0.97
C ARG A 79 -2.00 9.47 2.04
N SER A 80 -1.05 8.65 1.62
CA SER A 80 -0.05 8.09 2.54
C SER A 80 0.86 9.22 3.03
N PRO A 81 1.23 9.27 4.33
CA PRO A 81 2.20 10.23 4.82
C PRO A 81 3.53 10.03 4.07
N LEU A 82 4.16 11.13 3.67
CA LEU A 82 5.46 11.04 3.00
C LEU A 82 6.52 10.57 4.00
N HIS A 83 7.58 9.92 3.53
CA HIS A 83 8.72 9.48 4.37
C HIS A 83 9.34 10.63 5.20
N ARG A 84 9.06 11.89 4.83
CA ARG A 84 9.51 13.10 5.55
C ARG A 84 8.61 13.49 6.73
N GLU A 85 7.46 12.87 6.88
CA GLU A 85 6.47 13.13 7.95
C GLU A 85 6.48 12.03 9.04
N LEU A 86 7.35 11.03 8.92
CA LEU A 86 7.57 9.94 9.89
C LEU A 86 8.70 10.25 10.87
#